data_AF-A0A399NM95-F1
#
_entry.id   AF-A0A399NM95-F1
#
_cell.length_a   1.000
_cell.length_b   1.000
_cell.length_c   1.000
_cell.angle_alpha   90.00
_cell.angle_beta   90.00
_cell.angle_gamma   90.00
#
_symmetry.space_group_name_H-M   'P 1'
#
loop_
_entity.id
_entity.type
_entity.pdbx_description
1 polymer ?
#
loop_
_entity_poly.entity_id
_entity_poly.type
_entity_poly.pdbx_seq_one_letter_code
_entity_poly.pdbx_strand_id
1 'polypeptide(L)'
;SVLSVSAALGGPTPGARDEDAQIADAVRWAVDNGASVINMSLTRNSLDWPESWDRAFLYAYQHDVVVVAAAGNRGSGTTEVGAPATIPG
;
A
#
# COMPACT_ATOMS: atom_id res chain seq x y z
N SER A 1 -7.09 15.04 -11.68
CA SER A 1 -6.91 15.69 -10.36
C SER A 1 -5.85 14.92 -9.59
N VAL A 2 -5.35 15.46 -8.48
CA VAL A 2 -4.46 14.71 -7.57
C VAL A 2 -5.26 14.37 -6.32
N LEU A 3 -5.21 13.09 -5.92
CA LEU A 3 -5.80 12.59 -4.68
C LEU A 3 -4.66 12.34 -3.68
N SER A 4 -4.83 12.80 -2.45
CA SER A 4 -3.82 12.66 -1.40
C SER A 4 -4.38 11.86 -0.24
N VAL A 5 -3.63 10.85 0.19
CA VAL A 5 -3.92 10.04 1.37
C VAL A 5 -2.76 10.18 2.35
N SER A 6 -3.08 10.35 3.63
CA SER A 6 -2.12 10.26 4.74
C SER A 6 -2.37 8.98 5.52
N ALA A 7 -1.30 8.24 5.84
CA ALA A 7 -1.33 7.05 6.66
C ALA A 7 -0.24 7.14 7.73
N ALA A 8 -0.56 6.73 8.95
CA ALA A 8 0.42 6.61 10.03
C ALA A 8 1.19 5.29 9.88
N LEU A 9 2.53 5.37 9.87
CA LEU A 9 3.44 4.23 9.76
C LEU A 9 4.35 4.16 11.00
N GLY A 10 4.77 2.97 11.40
CA GLY A 10 5.78 2.80 12.48
C GLY A 10 5.31 1.97 13.67
N GLY A 11 4.27 1.15 13.50
CA GLY A 11 3.80 0.22 14.51
C GLY A 11 2.71 0.77 15.45
N PRO A 12 2.21 -0.07 16.37
CA PRO A 12 1.03 0.25 17.17
C PRO A 12 1.30 1.44 18.09
N THR A 13 0.65 2.56 17.78
CA THR A 13 0.57 3.74 18.64
C THR A 13 -0.80 3.74 19.33
N PRO A 14 -0.91 3.88 20.66
CA PRO A 14 -2.20 3.91 21.34
C PRO A 14 -3.14 4.97 20.75
N GLY A 15 -4.30 4.53 20.27
CA GLY A 15 -5.29 5.39 19.61
C GLY A 15 -5.07 5.63 18.12
N ALA A 16 -3.98 5.14 17.52
CA ALA A 16 -3.81 5.14 16.08
C ALA A 16 -4.65 4.05 15.42
N ARG A 17 -5.10 4.31 14.19
CA ARG A 17 -5.72 3.28 13.35
C ARG A 17 -4.67 2.24 12.99
N ASP A 18 -5.12 1.01 12.78
CA ASP A 18 -4.29 -0.07 12.26
C ASP A 18 -3.65 0.33 10.92
N GLU A 19 -2.34 0.12 10.79
CA GLU A 19 -1.55 0.52 9.61
C GLU A 19 -2.05 -0.22 8.35
N ASP A 20 -2.33 -1.50 8.50
CA ASP A 20 -2.71 -2.39 7.40
C ASP A 20 -4.08 -2.00 6.85
N ALA A 21 -5.03 -1.76 7.76
CA ALA A 21 -6.35 -1.28 7.44
C ALA A 21 -6.32 0.09 6.76
N GLN A 22 -5.46 1.02 7.22
CA GLN A 22 -5.32 2.34 6.60
C GLN A 22 -4.88 2.22 5.13
N ILE A 23 -3.91 1.36 4.82
CA ILE A 23 -3.44 1.19 3.44
C ILE A 23 -4.50 0.50 2.56
N ALA A 24 -5.19 -0.52 3.06
CA ALA A 24 -6.26 -1.18 2.31
C ALA A 24 -7.42 -0.22 2.00
N ASP A 25 -7.84 0.56 2.99
CA ASP A 25 -8.89 1.59 2.84
C ASP A 25 -8.44 2.69 1.86
N ALA A 26 -7.17 3.10 1.92
CA ALA A 26 -6.62 4.12 1.04
C ALA A 26 -6.63 3.71 -0.43
N VAL A 27 -6.24 2.46 -0.73
CA VAL A 27 -6.27 1.92 -2.10
C VAL A 27 -7.70 1.93 -2.63
N ARG A 28 -8.65 1.39 -1.85
CA ARG A 28 -10.07 1.39 -2.26
C ARG A 28 -10.62 2.79 -2.45
N TRP A 29 -10.36 3.69 -1.49
CA TRP A 29 -10.80 5.07 -1.59
C TRP A 29 -10.24 5.77 -2.83
N ALA A 30 -8.96 5.56 -3.17
CA ALA A 30 -8.37 6.14 -4.37
C ALA A 30 -9.06 5.64 -5.65
N VAL A 31 -9.31 4.33 -5.76
CA VAL A 31 -10.03 3.72 -6.90
C VAL A 31 -11.45 4.28 -7.00
N ASP A 32 -12.19 4.31 -5.88
CA ASP A 32 -13.57 4.80 -5.83
C ASP A 32 -13.68 6.30 -6.16
N ASN A 33 -12.59 7.06 -5.98
CA ASN A 33 -12.50 8.47 -6.33
C ASN A 33 -11.86 8.71 -7.71
N GLY A 34 -11.73 7.67 -8.52
CA GLY A 34 -11.34 7.77 -9.93
C GLY A 34 -9.84 7.87 -10.17
N ALA A 35 -8.99 7.37 -9.26
CA ALA A 35 -7.57 7.22 -9.54
C ALA A 35 -7.35 6.20 -10.67
N SER A 36 -6.57 6.55 -11.69
CA SER A 36 -6.08 5.61 -12.70
C SER A 36 -4.68 5.08 -12.39
N VAL A 37 -3.94 5.78 -11.51
CA VAL A 37 -2.62 5.38 -11.02
C VAL A 37 -2.52 5.70 -9.54
N ILE A 38 -2.00 4.76 -8.75
CA ILE A 38 -1.70 4.93 -7.33
C ILE A 38 -0.19 4.78 -7.15
N ASN A 39 0.48 5.86 -6.73
CA ASN A 39 1.87 5.81 -6.31
C ASN A 39 1.95 5.63 -4.79
N MET A 40 2.64 4.57 -4.35
CA MET A 40 2.81 4.28 -2.93
C MET A 40 4.29 4.04 -2.59
N SER A 41 4.94 5.12 -2.16
CA SER A 41 6.35 5.13 -1.75
C SER A 41 6.52 4.62 -0.31
N LEU A 42 6.00 3.43 -0.04
CA LEU A 42 6.08 2.74 1.26
C LEU A 42 6.42 1.27 1.05
N THR A 43 7.08 0.66 2.05
CA THR A 43 7.39 -0.77 2.07
C THR A 43 7.32 -1.30 3.49
N ARG A 44 6.99 -2.58 3.62
CA ARG A 44 7.23 -3.37 4.83
C ARG A 44 8.63 -3.98 4.79
N ASN A 45 9.14 -4.34 5.96
CA ASN A 45 10.30 -5.22 6.10
C ASN A 45 9.85 -6.70 6.17
N SER A 46 8.84 -7.06 5.39
CA SER A 46 8.23 -8.41 5.32
C SER A 46 7.88 -8.73 3.87
N LEU A 47 8.05 -9.99 3.48
CA LEU A 47 7.63 -10.51 2.18
C LEU A 47 6.10 -10.65 2.09
N ASP A 48 5.47 -10.98 3.21
CA ASP A 48 4.03 -11.23 3.30
C ASP A 48 3.22 -9.95 3.49
N TRP A 49 1.94 -10.03 3.12
CA TRP A 49 0.92 -9.00 3.30
C TRP A 49 -0.37 -9.60 3.88
N PRO A 50 -1.20 -8.78 4.56
CA PRO A 50 -2.48 -9.24 5.07
C PRO A 50 -3.50 -9.42 3.93
N GLU A 51 -4.49 -10.31 4.12
CA GLU A 51 -5.57 -10.55 3.15
C GLU A 51 -6.39 -9.29 2.81
N SER A 52 -6.39 -8.28 3.68
CA SER A 52 -7.00 -6.97 3.39
C SER A 52 -6.29 -6.26 2.23
N TRP A 53 -4.97 -6.39 2.12
CA TRP A 53 -4.19 -5.84 1.01
C TRP A 53 -4.47 -6.60 -0.27
N ASP A 54 -4.51 -7.93 -0.21
CA ASP A 54 -4.84 -8.77 -1.37
C ASP A 54 -6.17 -8.33 -2.01
N ARG A 55 -7.22 -8.19 -1.20
CA ARG A 55 -8.55 -7.72 -1.64
C ARG A 55 -8.59 -6.27 -2.12
N ALA A 56 -7.68 -5.42 -1.66
CA ALA A 56 -7.63 -4.01 -2.08
C ALA A 56 -6.85 -3.83 -3.38
N PHE A 57 -5.73 -4.53 -3.54
CA PHE A 57 -4.91 -4.50 -4.75
C PHE A 57 -5.61 -5.22 -5.90
N LEU A 58 -6.28 -6.36 -5.63
CA LEU A 58 -7.14 -7.01 -6.61
C LEU A 58 -8.29 -6.10 -7.06
N TYR A 59 -8.84 -5.28 -6.16
CA TYR A 59 -9.87 -4.29 -6.53
C TYR A 59 -9.29 -3.23 -7.46
N ALA A 60 -8.11 -2.67 -7.17
CA ALA A 60 -7.43 -1.75 -8.08
C ALA A 60 -7.21 -2.37 -9.47
N TYR A 61 -6.72 -3.61 -9.51
CA TYR A 61 -6.54 -4.36 -10.75
C TYR A 61 -7.85 -4.52 -11.55
N GLN A 62 -8.92 -4.96 -10.90
CA GLN A 62 -10.24 -5.15 -11.52
C GLN A 62 -10.85 -3.85 -12.07
N HIS A 63 -10.39 -2.70 -11.57
CA HIS A 63 -10.82 -1.36 -12.00
C HIS A 63 -9.82 -0.67 -12.94
N ASP A 64 -8.88 -1.41 -13.53
CA ASP A 64 -7.87 -0.90 -14.47
C ASP A 64 -7.01 0.23 -13.87
N VAL A 65 -6.69 0.10 -12.57
CA VAL A 65 -5.86 1.06 -11.83
C VAL A 65 -4.46 0.49 -11.66
N VAL A 66 -3.46 1.23 -12.14
CA VAL A 66 -2.04 0.85 -12.00
C VAL A 66 -1.55 1.21 -10.61
N VAL A 67 -0.99 0.25 -9.88
CA VAL A 67 -0.34 0.48 -8.59
C VAL A 67 1.17 0.44 -8.74
N VAL A 68 1.86 1.49 -8.31
CA VAL A 68 3.33 1.60 -8.30
C VAL A 68 3.83 1.51 -6.87
N ALA A 69 4.48 0.39 -6.54
CA ALA A 69 5.03 0.11 -5.22
C ALA A 69 6.54 0.36 -5.16
N ALA A 70 7.03 0.86 -4.02
CA ALA A 70 8.46 0.92 -3.75
C ALA A 70 9.04 -0.49 -3.53
N ALA A 71 10.26 -0.72 -4.03
CA ALA A 71 10.95 -2.01 -3.84
C ALA A 71 11.69 -2.12 -2.49
N GLY A 72 11.90 -0.99 -1.79
CA GLY A 72 12.63 -0.92 -0.53
C GLY A 72 13.69 0.19 -0.53
N ASN A 73 14.25 0.48 0.64
CA ASN A 73 15.30 1.49 0.81
C ASN A 73 16.58 0.86 1.38
N ARG A 74 17.46 0.41 0.47
CA ARG A 74 18.74 -0.23 0.84
C ARG A 74 19.63 0.65 1.72
N GLY A 75 19.63 1.97 1.48
CA GLY A 75 20.39 2.93 2.29
C GLY A 75 19.91 3.03 3.74
N SER A 76 18.69 2.58 4.02
CA SER A 76 18.06 2.55 5.35
C SER A 76 17.91 1.14 5.91
N GLY A 77 18.63 0.16 5.36
CA GLY A 77 18.70 -1.20 5.93
C GLY A 77 17.77 -2.23 5.30
N THR A 78 17.02 -1.90 4.24
CA THR A 78 16.27 -2.92 3.50
C THR A 78 17.22 -3.87 2.77
N THR A 79 17.20 -5.16 3.11
CA THR A 79 18.06 -6.20 2.52
C THR A 79 17.37 -7.07 1.48
N GLU A 80 16.04 -7.02 1.42
CA GLU A 80 15.20 -7.80 0.50
C GLU A 80 13.97 -6.98 0.07
N VAL A 81 13.33 -7.37 -1.04
CA VAL A 81 12.13 -6.68 -1.55
C VAL A 81 10.92 -7.12 -0.73
N GLY A 82 10.31 -6.18 -0.01
CA GLY A 82 9.13 -6.44 0.82
C GLY A 82 7.81 -6.05 0.17
N ALA A 83 6.71 -6.43 0.79
CA ALA A 83 5.37 -5.99 0.42
C ALA A 83 5.27 -4.45 0.50
N PRO A 84 4.56 -3.79 -0.42
CA PRO A 84 3.67 -4.38 -1.42
C PRO A 84 4.33 -4.76 -2.76
N ALA A 85 5.64 -4.59 -2.93
CA ALA A 85 6.31 -4.92 -4.20
C ALA A 85 6.34 -6.44 -4.50
N THR A 86 6.06 -7.29 -3.50
CA THR A 86 5.92 -8.74 -3.64
C THR A 86 4.51 -9.18 -4.06
N ILE A 87 3.52 -8.27 -4.09
CA ILE A 87 2.15 -8.60 -4.49
C ILE A 87 2.09 -8.79 -6.02
N PRO A 88 1.55 -9.92 -6.52
CA PRO A 88 1.35 -10.11 -7.96
C PRO A 88 0.44 -9.04 -8.58
N GLY A 89 0.79 -8.59 -9.78
CA GLY A 89 -0.01 -7.68 -10.60
C GLY A 89 -1.00 -8.39 -11.51
#